data_AF-A0A8T5WNQ1-F1
#
_entry.id   AF-A0A8T5WNQ1-F1
#
_cell.length_a   1.000
_cell.length_b   1.000
_cell.length_c   1.000
_cell.angle_alpha   90.00
_cell.angle_beta   90.00
_cell.angle_gamma   90.00
#
_symmetry.space_group_name_H-M   'P 1'
#
loop_
_entity.id
_entity.type
_entity.pdbx_description
1 polymer ?
#
loop_
_entity_poly.entity_id
_entity_poly.type
_entity_poly.pdbx_seq_one_letter_code
_entity_poly.pdbx_strand_id
1 'polypeptide(L)'
;MTPLSTKMKRVYWCEFPEKCNWKKLSEWLKHEKITIYVACTSRANYGLWKKKITKYSENIEVNAWPTLPKKEGYWFSGYCTKEAIDELDQYRGLKIKIDVEPPIPKRYHFLSALTWIGTKTVQEPDNSPYLRKKIKSLSRDTDIILSSFPLQESILKRWGWIKEENLRYNYMFYSTCIPFPLRKLYRHYFKRYFLPKHKDAFIAVGLIGTGVFGNEPTYRNVKQMKNDIQFLRKEGVETLVFFNIESISQRGEEWLYTSLEIA
;
A
#
# COMPACT_ATOMS: atom_id res chain seq x y z
N MET A 1 16.85 9.84 -26.70
CA MET A 1 16.64 8.70 -25.79
C MET A 1 17.35 9.03 -24.49
N THR A 2 16.61 9.30 -23.42
CA THR A 2 17.17 9.67 -22.10
C THR A 2 17.73 8.42 -21.43
N PRO A 3 18.90 8.46 -20.77
CA PRO A 3 19.43 7.28 -20.11
C PRO A 3 18.52 6.91 -18.92
N LEU A 4 17.86 5.76 -19.00
CA LEU A 4 17.14 5.15 -17.87
C LEU A 4 18.20 4.59 -16.89
N SER A 5 18.74 5.46 -16.02
CA SER A 5 19.68 5.06 -14.97
C SER A 5 19.46 5.82 -13.66
N THR A 6 18.20 6.00 -13.26
CA THR A 6 17.87 6.20 -11.85
C THR A 6 17.41 4.85 -11.30
N LYS A 7 18.14 4.34 -10.30
CA LYS A 7 17.77 3.11 -9.57
C LYS A 7 16.35 3.28 -9.03
N MET A 8 15.46 2.37 -9.37
CA MET A 8 14.06 2.45 -8.96
C MET A 8 13.96 2.31 -7.44
N LYS A 9 13.14 3.17 -6.82
CA LYS A 9 12.92 3.15 -5.38
C LYS A 9 11.96 2.03 -5.02
N ARG A 10 12.16 1.44 -3.85
CA ARG A 10 11.40 0.27 -3.36
C ARG A 10 10.92 0.54 -1.95
N VAL A 11 9.63 0.36 -1.74
CA VAL A 11 8.99 0.42 -0.43
C VAL A 11 8.28 -0.89 -0.18
N TYR A 12 8.27 -1.36 1.06
CA TYR A 12 7.60 -2.58 1.44
C TYR A 12 6.53 -2.29 2.48
N TRP A 13 5.40 -2.98 2.37
CA TRP A 13 4.37 -2.97 3.40
C TRP A 13 4.42 -4.26 4.19
N CYS A 14 4.25 -4.15 5.50
CA CYS A 14 4.17 -5.29 6.40
C CYS A 14 2.87 -5.21 7.19
N GLU A 15 1.88 -6.03 6.82
CA GLU A 15 0.54 -5.99 7.44
C GLU A 15 0.50 -6.84 8.71
N PHE A 16 1.25 -7.94 8.72
CA PHE A 16 1.35 -8.88 9.84
C PHE A 16 2.81 -9.01 10.32
N PRO A 17 3.35 -7.99 11.00
CA PRO A 17 4.75 -7.97 11.44
C PRO A 17 5.13 -9.14 12.37
N GLU A 18 4.16 -9.72 13.08
CA GLU A 18 4.35 -10.92 13.89
C GLU A 18 4.64 -12.18 13.06
N LYS A 19 4.20 -12.23 11.80
CA LYS A 19 4.39 -13.37 10.89
C LYS A 19 5.71 -13.29 10.11
N CYS A 20 6.45 -12.20 10.24
CA CYS A 20 7.69 -12.01 9.52
C CYS A 20 8.88 -12.62 10.30
N ASN A 21 9.70 -13.41 9.61
CA ASN A 21 10.98 -13.86 10.15
C ASN A 21 12.04 -12.76 9.96
N TRP A 22 12.08 -11.82 10.90
CA TRP A 22 12.95 -10.63 10.84
C TRP A 22 14.45 -10.95 10.78
N LYS A 23 14.89 -12.00 11.47
CA LYS A 23 16.30 -12.45 11.42
C LYS A 23 16.66 -12.90 10.01
N LYS A 24 15.87 -13.80 9.44
CA LYS A 24 16.08 -14.29 8.06
C LYS A 24 16.02 -13.15 7.04
N LEU A 25 15.04 -12.26 7.18
CA LEU A 25 14.91 -11.11 6.29
C LEU A 25 16.13 -10.16 6.40
N SER A 26 16.67 -9.95 7.61
CA SER A 26 17.87 -9.13 7.79
C SER A 26 19.11 -9.72 7.14
N GLU A 27 19.26 -11.05 7.15
CA GLU A 27 20.36 -11.76 6.50
C GLU A 27 20.30 -11.55 4.98
N TRP A 28 19.11 -11.64 4.39
CA TRP A 28 18.89 -11.40 2.96
C TRP A 28 19.12 -9.92 2.56
N LEU A 29 18.87 -8.99 3.47
CA LEU A 29 18.99 -7.54 3.23
C LEU A 29 20.31 -6.93 3.73
N LYS A 30 21.32 -7.75 4.07
CA LYS A 30 22.58 -7.28 4.68
C LYS A 30 23.31 -6.18 3.91
N HIS A 31 23.07 -6.06 2.60
CA HIS A 31 23.68 -5.04 1.73
C HIS A 31 22.67 -4.11 1.05
N GLU A 32 21.38 -4.23 1.37
CA GLU A 32 20.31 -3.46 0.74
C GLU A 32 19.60 -2.59 1.76
N LYS A 33 19.59 -1.27 1.51
CA LYS A 33 18.78 -0.33 2.27
C LYS A 33 17.35 -0.34 1.75
N ILE A 34 16.39 -0.59 2.63
CA ILE A 34 14.96 -0.61 2.28
C ILE A 34 14.13 0.19 3.29
N THR A 35 12.97 0.63 2.84
CA THR A 35 11.95 1.23 3.72
C THR A 35 10.77 0.28 3.87
N ILE A 36 10.39 -0.02 5.11
CA ILE A 36 9.22 -0.81 5.46
C ILE A 36 8.21 0.07 6.21
N TYR A 37 6.95 0.02 5.80
CA TYR A 37 5.83 0.55 6.58
C TYR A 37 5.14 -0.62 7.29
N VAL A 38 5.14 -0.60 8.62
CA VAL A 38 4.59 -1.68 9.46
C VAL A 38 3.21 -1.32 10.00
N ALA A 39 2.25 -2.23 9.83
CA ALA A 39 0.91 -2.07 10.38
C ALA A 39 0.97 -1.98 11.91
N CYS A 40 0.26 -1.00 12.46
CA CYS A 40 0.25 -0.74 13.89
C CYS A 40 -1.04 -0.03 14.30
N THR A 41 -1.61 -0.40 15.44
CA THR A 41 -2.85 0.19 15.98
C THR A 41 -2.59 1.33 16.96
N SER A 42 -1.34 1.57 17.34
CA SER A 42 -0.95 2.71 18.17
C SER A 42 0.51 3.12 17.97
N ARG A 43 0.88 4.33 18.43
CA ARG A 43 2.28 4.81 18.45
C ARG A 43 3.17 3.91 19.30
N ALA A 44 2.65 3.39 20.42
CA ALA A 44 3.37 2.46 21.28
C ALA A 44 3.64 1.12 20.57
N ASN A 45 2.63 0.58 19.88
CA ASN A 45 2.78 -0.63 19.07
C ASN A 45 3.81 -0.45 17.94
N TYR A 46 3.78 0.70 17.24
CA TYR A 46 4.81 1.07 16.27
C TYR A 46 6.21 1.09 16.89
N GLY A 47 6.37 1.70 18.06
CA GLY A 47 7.67 1.78 18.76
C GLY A 47 8.25 0.39 19.08
N LEU A 48 7.38 -0.55 19.50
CA LEU A 48 7.77 -1.94 19.74
C LEU A 48 8.26 -2.63 18.45
N TRP A 49 7.51 -2.50 17.34
CA TRP A 49 7.92 -3.08 16.06
C TRP A 49 9.19 -2.46 15.52
N LYS A 50 9.31 -1.13 15.57
CA LYS A 50 10.53 -0.42 15.17
C LYS A 50 11.74 -0.98 15.91
N LYS A 51 11.70 -1.02 17.24
CA LYS A 51 12.79 -1.56 18.08
C LYS A 51 13.12 -3.01 17.75
N LYS A 52 12.10 -3.85 17.53
CA LYS A 52 12.29 -5.27 17.21
C LYS A 52 12.98 -5.46 15.86
N ILE A 53 12.55 -4.72 14.84
CA ILE A 53 13.07 -4.86 13.47
C ILE A 53 14.49 -4.29 13.37
N THR A 54 14.71 -3.09 13.94
CA THR A 54 16.04 -2.45 13.90
C THR A 54 17.09 -3.21 14.71
N LYS A 55 16.69 -4.04 15.69
CA LYS A 55 17.60 -4.98 16.37
C LYS A 55 18.25 -5.98 15.39
N TYR A 56 17.57 -6.34 14.31
CA TYR A 56 18.08 -7.31 13.33
C TYR A 56 18.84 -6.64 12.18
N SER A 57 18.48 -5.42 11.79
CA SER A 57 19.18 -4.70 10.72
C SER A 57 19.02 -3.18 10.82
N GLU A 58 20.14 -2.47 10.74
CA GLU A 58 20.18 -1.01 10.60
C GLU A 58 19.87 -0.54 9.17
N ASN A 59 19.86 -1.45 8.19
CA ASN A 59 19.56 -1.14 6.80
C ASN A 59 18.06 -0.99 6.52
N ILE A 60 17.22 -1.29 7.51
CA ILE A 60 15.76 -1.23 7.39
C ILE A 60 15.25 0.05 8.05
N GLU A 61 14.81 1.01 7.24
CA GLU A 61 14.03 2.15 7.74
C GLU A 61 12.60 1.68 8.04
N VAL A 62 12.16 1.83 9.29
CA VAL A 62 10.83 1.40 9.74
C VAL A 62 9.92 2.59 10.00
N ASN A 63 8.86 2.68 9.21
CA ASN A 63 7.84 3.72 9.26
C ASN A 63 6.47 3.14 9.65
N ALA A 64 5.53 3.99 10.06
CA ALA A 64 4.26 3.54 10.62
C ALA A 64 3.18 3.39 9.53
N TRP A 65 2.37 2.34 9.63
CA TRP A 65 1.14 2.19 8.86
C TRP A 65 -0.01 2.06 9.86
N PRO A 66 -0.65 3.18 10.23
CA PRO A 66 -1.78 3.16 11.13
C PRO A 66 -2.91 2.26 10.61
N THR A 67 -3.42 1.40 11.48
CA THR A 67 -4.57 0.53 11.23
C THR A 67 -5.60 0.65 12.35
N LEU A 68 -6.85 0.43 12.01
CA LEU A 68 -7.95 0.34 12.95
C LEU A 68 -8.24 -1.14 13.29
N PRO A 69 -8.91 -1.42 14.42
CA PRO A 69 -9.52 -2.72 14.64
C PRO A 69 -10.46 -3.10 13.48
N LYS A 70 -10.57 -4.39 13.14
CA LYS A 70 -11.46 -4.86 12.06
C LYS A 70 -12.92 -4.42 12.22
N LYS A 71 -13.40 -4.35 13.48
CA LYS A 71 -14.76 -3.88 13.82
C LYS A 71 -15.03 -2.42 13.41
N GLU A 72 -13.98 -1.62 13.25
CA GLU A 72 -14.02 -0.21 12.83
C GLU A 72 -13.70 -0.03 11.33
N GLY A 73 -13.58 -1.13 10.58
CA GLY A 73 -13.33 -1.12 9.14
C GLY A 73 -11.89 -1.43 8.72
N TYR A 74 -10.95 -1.54 9.68
CA TYR A 74 -9.51 -1.79 9.51
C TYR A 74 -8.71 -0.67 8.83
N TRP A 75 -9.19 -0.14 7.71
CA TRP A 75 -8.63 1.03 7.03
C TRP A 75 -9.41 2.29 7.38
N PHE A 76 -8.76 3.45 7.21
CA PHE A 76 -9.41 4.73 7.42
C PHE A 76 -10.32 5.05 6.24
N SER A 77 -11.51 5.55 6.51
CA SER A 77 -12.37 6.14 5.49
C SER A 77 -13.40 7.07 6.12
N GLY A 78 -14.19 7.74 5.28
CA GLY A 78 -15.33 8.51 5.76
C GLY A 78 -16.40 7.69 6.51
N TYR A 79 -16.33 6.34 6.47
CA TYR A 79 -17.22 5.46 7.24
C TYR A 79 -16.77 5.26 8.69
N CYS A 80 -15.53 5.63 9.04
CA CYS A 80 -15.03 5.54 10.40
C CYS A 80 -15.73 6.58 11.30
N THR A 81 -15.80 6.32 12.60
CA THR A 81 -16.23 7.34 13.56
C THR A 81 -15.18 8.45 13.67
N LYS A 82 -15.55 9.61 14.20
CA LYS A 82 -14.60 10.73 14.36
C LYS A 82 -13.49 10.38 15.34
N GLU A 83 -13.82 9.64 16.39
CA GLU A 83 -12.88 9.17 17.41
C GLU A 83 -11.83 8.26 16.78
N ALA A 84 -12.26 7.30 15.94
CA ALA A 84 -11.33 6.44 15.20
C ALA A 84 -10.44 7.26 14.26
N ILE A 85 -10.96 8.32 13.61
CA ILE A 85 -10.16 9.22 12.77
C ILE A 85 -9.18 10.05 13.61
N ASP A 86 -9.55 10.46 14.82
CA ASP A 86 -8.71 11.24 15.73
C ASP A 86 -7.50 10.46 16.24
N GLU A 87 -7.57 9.12 16.26
CA GLU A 87 -6.42 8.26 16.54
C GLU A 87 -5.23 8.53 15.60
N LEU A 88 -5.43 9.13 14.43
CA LEU A 88 -4.32 9.54 13.55
C LEU A 88 -3.38 10.57 14.20
N ASP A 89 -3.87 11.39 15.13
CA ASP A 89 -3.06 12.45 15.76
C ASP A 89 -1.88 11.89 16.57
N GLN A 90 -1.99 10.66 17.09
CA GLN A 90 -0.89 10.03 17.81
C GLN A 90 0.35 9.78 16.94
N TYR A 91 0.21 9.80 15.61
CA TYR A 91 1.30 9.59 14.66
C TYR A 91 1.94 10.88 14.15
N ARG A 92 1.56 12.04 14.70
CA ARG A 92 2.14 13.33 14.33
C ARG A 92 3.67 13.33 14.45
N GLY A 93 4.34 13.89 13.44
CA GLY A 93 5.80 13.96 13.32
C GLY A 93 6.49 12.67 12.87
N LEU A 94 5.73 11.62 12.53
CA LEU A 94 6.28 10.38 11.97
C LEU A 94 6.16 10.36 10.44
N LYS A 95 6.90 9.45 9.80
CA LYS A 95 6.60 9.03 8.42
C LYS A 95 5.52 7.96 8.47
N ILE A 96 4.38 8.19 7.82
CA ILE A 96 3.25 7.27 7.85
C ILE A 96 2.68 6.94 6.47
N LYS A 97 2.02 5.78 6.40
CA LYS A 97 1.14 5.40 5.30
C LYS A 97 -0.29 5.33 5.80
N ILE A 98 -1.22 6.00 5.14
CA ILE A 98 -2.66 5.89 5.44
C ILE A 98 -3.35 5.27 4.23
N ASP A 99 -4.02 4.13 4.43
CA ASP A 99 -4.95 3.60 3.42
C ASP A 99 -6.30 4.26 3.60
N VAL A 100 -6.80 4.84 2.50
CA VAL A 100 -8.16 5.38 2.43
C VAL A 100 -9.03 4.45 1.61
N GLU A 101 -9.75 3.58 2.33
CA GLU A 101 -10.56 2.51 1.75
C GLU A 101 -11.83 2.27 2.58
N PRO A 102 -12.98 2.01 1.92
CA PRO A 102 -14.22 1.72 2.65
C PRO A 102 -14.11 0.43 3.48
N PRO A 103 -15.03 0.23 4.45
CA PRO A 103 -15.06 -0.98 5.26
C PRO A 103 -15.11 -2.25 4.43
N ILE A 104 -14.23 -3.16 4.83
CA ILE A 104 -13.93 -4.42 4.17
C ILE A 104 -15.18 -5.33 4.07
N PRO A 105 -15.50 -5.89 2.87
CA PRO A 105 -16.48 -6.96 2.76
C PRO A 105 -15.95 -8.26 3.42
N LYS A 106 -16.85 -9.14 3.90
CA LYS A 106 -16.45 -10.34 4.66
C LYS A 106 -15.51 -11.30 3.91
N ARG A 107 -15.56 -11.35 2.57
CA ARG A 107 -14.71 -12.20 1.72
C ARG A 107 -14.46 -11.52 0.38
N TYR A 108 -13.26 -11.71 -0.18
CA TYR A 108 -12.97 -11.28 -1.54
C TYR A 108 -13.52 -12.27 -2.57
N HIS A 109 -14.25 -11.75 -3.56
CA HIS A 109 -14.57 -12.40 -4.83
C HIS A 109 -14.68 -11.31 -5.89
N PHE A 110 -14.15 -11.51 -7.11
CA PHE A 110 -14.02 -10.42 -8.09
C PHE A 110 -15.34 -9.70 -8.39
N LEU A 111 -16.42 -10.44 -8.67
CA LEU A 111 -17.73 -9.84 -8.94
C LEU A 111 -18.29 -9.14 -7.70
N SER A 112 -18.08 -9.71 -6.51
CA SER A 112 -18.49 -9.12 -5.24
C SER A 112 -17.70 -7.86 -4.90
N ALA A 113 -16.43 -7.79 -5.31
CA ALA A 113 -15.59 -6.61 -5.17
C ALA A 113 -16.08 -5.50 -6.11
N LEU A 114 -16.46 -5.81 -7.35
CA LEU A 114 -17.06 -4.83 -8.27
C LEU A 114 -18.40 -4.29 -7.75
N THR A 115 -19.29 -5.16 -7.28
CA THR A 115 -20.57 -4.71 -6.70
C THR A 115 -20.35 -3.93 -5.41
N TRP A 116 -19.41 -4.35 -4.57
CA TRP A 116 -19.03 -3.60 -3.37
C TRP A 116 -18.48 -2.21 -3.71
N ILE A 117 -17.55 -2.09 -4.67
CA ILE A 117 -17.08 -0.78 -5.15
C ILE A 117 -18.27 0.06 -5.63
N GLY A 118 -19.14 -0.50 -6.48
CA GLY A 118 -20.31 0.20 -7.01
C GLY A 118 -21.31 0.67 -5.93
N THR A 119 -21.52 -0.12 -4.87
CA THR A 119 -22.38 0.31 -3.75
C THR A 119 -21.72 1.40 -2.91
N LYS A 120 -20.41 1.31 -2.68
CA LYS A 120 -19.63 2.28 -1.90
C LYS A 120 -19.30 3.56 -2.67
N THR A 121 -19.42 3.60 -3.99
CA THR A 121 -19.30 4.84 -4.76
C THR A 121 -20.55 5.71 -4.67
N VAL A 122 -21.73 5.11 -4.46
CA VAL A 122 -23.01 5.82 -4.36
C VAL A 122 -23.25 6.32 -2.93
N GLN A 123 -22.90 5.50 -1.92
CA GLN A 123 -23.01 5.89 -0.51
C GLN A 123 -21.99 6.98 -0.17
N GLU A 124 -22.44 8.17 0.18
CA GLU A 124 -21.58 9.21 0.74
C GLU A 124 -21.52 9.04 2.27
N PRO A 125 -20.34 8.75 2.85
CA PRO A 125 -20.23 8.55 4.27
C PRO A 125 -19.93 9.87 5.00
N ASP A 126 -20.62 10.06 6.13
CA ASP A 126 -20.76 11.34 6.82
C ASP A 126 -19.44 11.97 7.26
N ASN A 127 -18.42 11.16 7.56
CA ASN A 127 -17.15 11.65 8.09
C ASN A 127 -16.07 11.88 7.01
N SER A 128 -16.41 11.80 5.72
CA SER A 128 -15.44 12.08 4.65
C SER A 128 -14.82 13.48 4.73
N PRO A 129 -15.60 14.57 4.94
CA PRO A 129 -15.01 15.89 5.13
C PRO A 129 -14.12 15.97 6.37
N TYR A 130 -14.49 15.25 7.43
CA TYR A 130 -13.72 15.19 8.67
C TYR A 130 -12.36 14.51 8.47
N LEU A 131 -12.34 13.34 7.84
CA LEU A 131 -11.10 12.62 7.51
C LEU A 131 -10.18 13.46 6.62
N ARG A 132 -10.73 14.11 5.58
CA ARG A 132 -9.95 15.01 4.71
C ARG A 132 -9.32 16.17 5.50
N LYS A 133 -10.09 16.81 6.39
CA LYS A 133 -9.57 17.88 7.27
C LYS A 133 -8.48 17.37 8.21
N LYS A 134 -8.65 16.16 8.77
CA LYS A 134 -7.65 15.51 9.64
C LYS A 134 -6.34 15.26 8.88
N ILE A 135 -6.40 14.61 7.72
CA ILE A 135 -5.23 14.32 6.88
C ILE A 135 -4.52 15.61 6.49
N LYS A 136 -5.25 16.65 6.06
CA LYS A 136 -4.69 17.96 5.72
C LYS A 136 -4.00 18.65 6.91
N SER A 137 -4.58 18.53 8.10
CA SER A 137 -3.97 19.08 9.33
C SER A 137 -2.69 18.33 9.71
N LEU A 138 -2.71 17.01 9.57
CA LEU A 138 -1.59 16.13 9.89
C LEU A 138 -0.44 16.29 8.88
N SER A 139 -0.74 16.49 7.60
CA SER A 139 0.29 16.63 6.56
C SER A 139 1.20 17.85 6.73
N ARG A 140 0.84 18.81 7.59
CA ARG A 140 1.65 20.02 7.86
C ARG A 140 3.00 19.71 8.51
N ASP A 141 3.08 18.63 9.29
CA ASP A 141 4.27 18.26 10.06
C ASP A 141 4.58 16.75 10.03
N THR A 142 3.82 15.99 9.24
CA THR A 142 3.90 14.54 9.14
C THR A 142 4.06 14.17 7.66
N ASP A 143 5.03 13.33 7.34
CA ASP A 143 5.26 12.84 5.98
C ASP A 143 4.31 11.66 5.71
N ILE A 144 3.29 11.90 4.89
CA ILE A 144 2.18 10.97 4.66
C ILE A 144 2.23 10.43 3.22
N ILE A 145 2.25 9.11 3.10
CA ILE A 145 1.84 8.40 1.89
C ILE A 145 0.35 8.08 2.00
N LEU A 146 -0.45 8.70 1.14
CA LEU A 146 -1.87 8.41 1.02
C LEU A 146 -2.12 7.35 -0.04
N SER A 147 -2.60 6.20 0.38
CA SER A 147 -2.84 5.03 -0.45
C SER A 147 -4.30 4.87 -0.80
N SER A 148 -4.58 4.51 -2.05
CA SER A 148 -5.94 4.11 -2.45
C SER A 148 -5.95 3.29 -3.75
N PHE A 149 -7.14 2.90 -4.19
CA PHE A 149 -7.37 2.26 -5.48
C PHE A 149 -7.18 3.24 -6.64
N PRO A 150 -6.82 2.77 -7.85
CA PRO A 150 -6.69 3.61 -9.04
C PRO A 150 -8.06 3.97 -9.63
N LEU A 151 -8.89 4.68 -8.85
CA LEU A 151 -10.22 5.15 -9.22
C LEU A 151 -10.21 6.66 -9.50
N GLN A 152 -11.32 7.18 -10.05
CA GLN A 152 -11.47 8.63 -10.23
C GLN A 152 -11.45 9.37 -8.89
N GLU A 153 -10.81 10.54 -8.86
CA GLU A 153 -10.68 11.36 -7.65
C GLU A 153 -12.02 11.70 -6.99
N SER A 154 -13.10 11.88 -7.76
CA SER A 154 -14.44 12.14 -7.23
C SER A 154 -14.97 11.00 -6.35
N ILE A 155 -14.72 9.76 -6.76
CA ILE A 155 -15.05 8.56 -5.98
C ILE A 155 -14.17 8.50 -4.73
N LEU A 156 -12.87 8.68 -4.90
CA LEU A 156 -11.92 8.63 -3.78
C LEU A 156 -12.22 9.69 -2.72
N LYS A 157 -12.62 10.90 -3.14
CA LYS A 157 -13.02 11.99 -2.23
C LYS A 157 -14.19 11.59 -1.34
N ARG A 158 -15.15 10.80 -1.84
CA ARG A 158 -16.25 10.22 -1.04
C ARG A 158 -15.76 9.23 0.00
N TRP A 159 -14.57 8.66 -0.13
CA TRP A 159 -14.00 7.79 0.91
C TRP A 159 -13.10 8.54 1.88
N GLY A 160 -12.92 9.85 1.68
CA GLY A 160 -12.06 10.70 2.50
C GLY A 160 -10.67 10.94 1.91
N TRP A 161 -10.42 10.56 0.66
CA TRP A 161 -9.17 10.87 -0.04
C TRP A 161 -9.09 12.38 -0.35
N ILE A 162 -7.89 12.92 -0.37
CA ILE A 162 -7.64 14.34 -0.65
C ILE A 162 -6.40 14.53 -1.51
N LYS A 163 -6.46 15.55 -2.37
CA LYS A 163 -5.32 16.05 -3.12
C LYS A 163 -4.69 17.24 -2.40
N GLU A 164 -3.45 17.11 -1.96
CA GLU A 164 -2.66 18.14 -1.29
C GLU A 164 -1.20 18.02 -1.76
N GLU A 165 -0.51 19.15 -1.91
CA GLU A 165 0.84 19.20 -2.49
C GLU A 165 1.91 18.54 -1.61
N ASN A 166 1.70 18.53 -0.30
CA ASN A 166 2.60 17.95 0.69
C ASN A 166 2.37 16.45 0.95
N LEU A 167 1.46 15.82 0.22
CA LEU A 167 1.20 14.38 0.30
C LEU A 167 1.92 13.63 -0.81
N ARG A 168 2.37 12.42 -0.49
CA ARG A 168 2.79 11.44 -1.50
C ARG A 168 1.64 10.48 -1.75
N TYR A 169 1.48 10.06 -3.00
CA TYR A 169 0.36 9.20 -3.39
C TYR A 169 0.84 7.81 -3.72
N ASN A 170 0.13 6.82 -3.23
CA ASN A 170 0.31 5.44 -3.64
C ASN A 170 -0.97 4.87 -4.25
N TYR A 171 -0.83 4.14 -5.36
CA TYR A 171 -1.95 3.49 -6.03
C TYR A 171 -1.72 1.99 -6.25
N MET A 172 -2.79 1.23 -6.09
CA MET A 172 -2.76 -0.24 -6.16
C MET A 172 -2.88 -0.74 -7.61
N PHE A 173 -1.77 -1.16 -8.19
CA PHE A 173 -1.73 -1.94 -9.44
C PHE A 173 -1.91 -3.43 -9.14
N TYR A 174 -3.07 -3.80 -8.61
CA TYR A 174 -3.37 -5.17 -8.18
C TYR A 174 -3.86 -6.04 -9.34
N SER A 175 -2.98 -6.28 -10.32
CA SER A 175 -3.28 -7.14 -11.46
C SER A 175 -3.67 -8.57 -11.05
N THR A 176 -3.20 -9.04 -9.88
CA THR A 176 -3.55 -10.34 -9.32
C THR A 176 -5.05 -10.46 -9.05
N CYS A 177 -5.68 -9.39 -8.58
CA CYS A 177 -7.11 -9.29 -8.30
C CYS A 177 -7.97 -9.24 -9.58
N ILE A 178 -7.35 -9.01 -10.74
CA ILE A 178 -8.02 -8.97 -12.05
C ILE A 178 -8.00 -10.36 -12.70
N PRO A 179 -9.15 -10.89 -13.15
CA PRO A 179 -9.22 -12.15 -13.89
C PRO A 179 -8.27 -12.15 -15.09
N PHE A 180 -7.61 -13.29 -15.33
CA PHE A 180 -6.58 -13.41 -16.38
C PHE A 180 -7.01 -12.84 -17.76
N PRO A 181 -8.23 -13.10 -18.26
CA PRO A 181 -8.68 -12.54 -19.55
C PRO A 181 -8.72 -11.01 -19.59
N LEU A 182 -8.97 -10.37 -18.44
CA LEU A 182 -9.15 -8.92 -18.32
C LEU A 182 -7.85 -8.16 -18.01
N ARG A 183 -6.76 -8.86 -17.66
CA ARG A 183 -5.49 -8.23 -17.27
C ARG A 183 -4.88 -7.36 -18.36
N LYS A 184 -5.02 -7.75 -19.64
CA LYS A 184 -4.53 -6.93 -20.77
C LYS A 184 -5.28 -5.60 -20.86
N LEU A 185 -6.61 -5.63 -20.72
CA LEU A 185 -7.44 -4.43 -20.72
C LEU A 185 -7.11 -3.54 -19.52
N TYR A 186 -6.94 -4.14 -18.33
CA TYR A 186 -6.54 -3.41 -17.13
C TYR A 186 -5.18 -2.72 -17.28
N ARG A 187 -4.17 -3.41 -17.83
CA ARG A 187 -2.86 -2.83 -18.15
C ARG A 187 -2.97 -1.70 -19.16
N HIS A 188 -3.77 -1.88 -20.21
CA HIS A 188 -4.01 -0.83 -21.20
C HIS A 188 -4.66 0.40 -20.57
N TYR A 189 -5.68 0.21 -19.73
CA TYR A 189 -6.31 1.28 -18.98
C TYR A 189 -5.28 2.04 -18.11
N PHE A 190 -4.51 1.29 -17.34
CA PHE A 190 -3.52 1.84 -16.42
C PHE A 190 -2.47 2.66 -17.16
N LYS A 191 -1.92 2.11 -18.24
CA LYS A 191 -0.96 2.79 -19.12
C LYS A 191 -1.54 4.05 -19.76
N ARG A 192 -2.72 3.95 -20.39
CA ARG A 192 -3.23 5.00 -21.28
C ARG A 192 -3.88 6.15 -20.52
N TYR A 193 -4.53 5.85 -19.39
CA TYR A 193 -5.38 6.81 -18.70
C TYR A 193 -4.94 7.14 -17.27
N PHE A 194 -4.34 6.18 -16.56
CA PHE A 194 -3.98 6.35 -15.16
C PHE A 194 -2.58 6.97 -14.99
N LEU A 195 -1.53 6.26 -15.41
CA LEU A 195 -0.14 6.67 -15.23
C LEU A 195 0.19 8.09 -15.75
N PRO A 196 -0.32 8.56 -16.91
CA PRO A 196 -0.04 9.91 -17.38
C PRO A 196 -0.47 11.03 -16.42
N LYS A 197 -1.45 10.75 -15.54
CA LYS A 197 -1.97 11.70 -14.54
C LYS A 197 -1.28 11.58 -13.17
N HIS A 198 -0.46 10.55 -12.98
CA HIS A 198 0.12 10.16 -11.69
C HIS A 198 1.61 9.77 -11.83
N LYS A 199 2.40 10.60 -12.52
CA LYS A 199 3.80 10.30 -12.86
C LYS A 199 4.70 10.07 -11.64
N ASP A 200 4.50 10.86 -10.59
CA ASP A 200 5.31 10.81 -9.37
C ASP A 200 4.73 9.88 -8.30
N ALA A 201 3.70 9.10 -8.64
CA ALA A 201 3.04 8.23 -7.69
C ALA A 201 3.84 6.96 -7.41
N PHE A 202 3.72 6.50 -6.18
CA PHE A 202 4.14 5.19 -5.74
C PHE A 202 3.15 4.16 -6.30
N ILE A 203 3.63 3.08 -6.89
CA ILE A 203 2.74 2.05 -7.44
C ILE A 203 2.94 0.73 -6.72
N ALA A 204 1.92 0.30 -6.00
CA ALA A 204 1.89 -0.99 -5.35
C ALA A 204 1.63 -2.09 -6.38
N VAL A 205 2.61 -2.95 -6.59
CA VAL A 205 2.49 -4.10 -7.49
C VAL A 205 1.58 -5.13 -6.82
N GLY A 206 0.93 -6.00 -7.61
CA GLY A 206 -0.01 -7.02 -7.13
C GLY A 206 0.48 -7.87 -5.95
N LEU A 207 -0.42 -8.71 -5.43
CA LEU A 207 -0.25 -9.30 -4.11
C LEU A 207 0.72 -10.49 -4.10
N ILE A 208 1.76 -10.42 -3.27
CA ILE A 208 2.70 -11.53 -3.04
C ILE A 208 2.08 -12.59 -2.12
N GLY A 209 1.33 -12.14 -1.12
CA GLY A 209 0.56 -13.00 -0.23
C GLY A 209 -0.80 -12.41 0.08
N THR A 210 -1.58 -13.15 0.86
CA THR A 210 -2.90 -12.71 1.28
C THR A 210 -2.79 -11.61 2.34
N GLY A 211 -3.79 -10.75 2.36
CA GLY A 211 -3.90 -9.68 3.32
C GLY A 211 -4.96 -9.98 4.38
N VAL A 212 -5.58 -8.92 4.89
CA VAL A 212 -6.65 -8.99 5.90
C VAL A 212 -7.86 -9.86 5.52
N PHE A 213 -8.14 -10.09 4.23
CA PHE A 213 -9.24 -10.96 3.80
C PHE A 213 -8.85 -12.44 3.86
N GLY A 214 -7.56 -12.76 3.78
CA GLY A 214 -7.03 -14.13 3.84
C GLY A 214 -7.32 -14.98 2.61
N ASN A 215 -8.00 -14.44 1.59
CA ASN A 215 -8.41 -15.16 0.39
C ASN A 215 -8.23 -14.33 -0.90
N GLU A 216 -7.45 -13.25 -0.85
CA GLU A 216 -7.15 -12.43 -2.00
C GLU A 216 -6.32 -13.22 -3.03
N PRO A 217 -6.54 -13.01 -4.34
CA PRO A 217 -5.69 -13.60 -5.36
C PRO A 217 -4.25 -13.07 -5.27
N THR A 218 -3.29 -13.98 -5.18
CA THR A 218 -1.87 -13.67 -5.11
C THR A 218 -1.14 -14.11 -6.38
N TYR A 219 0.11 -13.69 -6.54
CA TYR A 219 0.98 -14.23 -7.57
C TYR A 219 1.20 -15.73 -7.37
N ARG A 220 0.99 -16.51 -8.44
CA ARG A 220 1.23 -17.96 -8.39
C ARG A 220 2.71 -18.28 -8.39
N ASN A 221 3.52 -17.46 -9.04
CA ASN A 221 4.97 -17.62 -9.15
C ASN A 221 5.66 -16.28 -9.40
N VAL A 222 6.97 -16.27 -9.20
CA VAL A 222 7.85 -15.12 -9.37
C VAL A 222 7.76 -14.52 -10.77
N LYS A 223 7.55 -15.33 -11.81
CA LYS A 223 7.41 -14.87 -13.20
C LYS A 223 6.24 -13.91 -13.38
N GLN A 224 5.11 -14.12 -12.68
CA GLN A 224 3.97 -13.19 -12.76
C GLN A 224 4.31 -11.83 -12.15
N MET A 225 4.95 -11.81 -10.99
CA MET A 225 5.42 -10.59 -10.32
C MET A 225 6.43 -9.84 -11.21
N LYS A 226 7.42 -10.56 -11.75
CA LYS A 226 8.41 -10.02 -12.70
C LYS A 226 7.77 -9.33 -13.90
N ASN A 227 6.72 -9.93 -14.48
CA ASN A 227 6.01 -9.34 -15.61
C ASN A 227 5.33 -8.00 -15.25
N ASP A 228 4.74 -7.89 -14.06
CA ASP A 228 4.11 -6.64 -13.61
C ASP A 228 5.15 -5.56 -13.29
N ILE A 229 6.26 -5.92 -12.64
CA ILE A 229 7.38 -5.00 -12.39
C ILE A 229 7.94 -4.46 -13.71
N GLN A 230 8.21 -5.35 -14.68
CA GLN A 230 8.73 -4.95 -15.99
C GLN A 230 7.76 -4.06 -16.77
N PHE A 231 6.45 -4.33 -16.66
CA PHE A 231 5.43 -3.47 -17.24
C PHE A 231 5.50 -2.06 -16.63
N LEU A 232 5.43 -1.93 -15.30
CA LEU A 232 5.47 -0.63 -14.63
C LEU A 232 6.76 0.15 -14.91
N ARG A 233 7.90 -0.55 -14.91
CA ARG A 233 9.20 0.03 -15.26
C ARG A 233 9.23 0.59 -16.69
N LYS A 234 8.71 -0.17 -17.67
CA LYS A 234 8.64 0.29 -19.07
C LYS A 234 7.77 1.53 -19.24
N GLU A 235 6.78 1.71 -18.37
CA GLU A 235 5.91 2.88 -18.36
C GLU A 235 6.45 4.04 -17.48
N GLY A 236 7.70 3.94 -17.01
CA GLY A 236 8.40 5.04 -16.32
C GLY A 236 8.06 5.19 -14.85
N VAL A 237 7.49 4.17 -14.20
CA VAL A 237 7.24 4.21 -12.75
C VAL A 237 8.56 4.18 -11.98
N GLU A 238 8.79 5.20 -11.15
CA GLU A 238 10.07 5.36 -10.42
C GLU A 238 10.09 4.70 -9.04
N THR A 239 8.91 4.52 -8.42
CA THR A 239 8.81 3.92 -7.08
C THR A 239 7.80 2.78 -7.05
N LEU A 240 8.29 1.57 -6.79
CA LEU A 240 7.45 0.40 -6.62
C LEU A 240 7.24 0.09 -5.15
N VAL A 241 6.05 -0.42 -4.87
CA VAL A 241 5.66 -0.82 -3.53
C VAL A 241 5.25 -2.28 -3.52
N PHE A 242 5.74 -3.03 -2.55
CA PHE A 242 5.54 -4.47 -2.45
C PHE A 242 4.71 -4.82 -1.21
N PHE A 243 3.55 -5.43 -1.46
CA PHE A 243 2.66 -5.96 -0.44
C PHE A 243 2.62 -7.50 -0.51
N ASN A 244 2.93 -8.24 0.56
CA ASN A 244 3.46 -7.83 1.85
C ASN A 244 4.78 -8.57 2.15
N ILE A 245 5.68 -7.95 2.91
CA ILE A 245 7.05 -8.44 3.09
C ILE A 245 7.13 -9.71 3.96
N GLU A 246 6.18 -9.91 4.85
CA GLU A 246 6.01 -11.16 5.60
C GLU A 246 5.82 -12.34 4.66
N SER A 247 5.08 -12.18 3.56
CA SER A 247 4.90 -13.25 2.58
C SER A 247 6.17 -13.52 1.78
N ILE A 248 7.01 -12.50 1.52
CA ILE A 248 8.34 -12.73 0.96
C ILE A 248 9.16 -13.62 1.90
N SER A 249 9.14 -13.34 3.20
CA SER A 249 9.88 -14.14 4.21
C SER A 249 9.45 -15.61 4.24
N GLN A 250 8.18 -15.88 3.97
CA GLN A 250 7.58 -17.22 3.96
C GLN A 250 7.80 -17.95 2.63
N ARG A 251 7.69 -17.24 1.50
CA ARG A 251 7.76 -17.85 0.16
C ARG A 251 9.19 -18.08 -0.33
N GLY A 252 10.16 -17.31 0.15
CA GLY A 252 11.57 -17.53 -0.16
C GLY A 252 12.27 -16.31 -0.76
N GLU A 253 13.59 -16.39 -0.76
CA GLU A 253 14.50 -15.31 -1.14
C GLU A 253 14.35 -14.89 -2.60
N GLU A 254 13.96 -15.82 -3.49
CA GLU A 254 13.69 -15.54 -4.91
C GLU A 254 12.65 -14.41 -5.12
N TRP A 255 11.67 -14.29 -4.21
CA TRP A 255 10.65 -13.24 -4.25
C TRP A 255 11.24 -11.89 -3.88
N LEU A 256 12.14 -11.89 -2.90
CA LEU A 256 12.90 -10.71 -2.53
C LEU A 256 13.82 -10.28 -3.67
N TYR A 257 14.64 -11.19 -4.20
CA TYR A 257 15.55 -10.86 -5.29
C TYR A 257 14.82 -10.37 -6.52
N THR A 258 13.65 -10.91 -6.85
CA THR A 258 12.85 -10.38 -7.96
C THR A 258 12.36 -8.96 -7.72
N SER A 259 12.06 -8.60 -6.46
CA SER A 259 11.74 -7.22 -6.08
C SER A 259 12.98 -6.30 -6.12
N LEU A 260 14.19 -6.86 -6.01
CA LEU A 260 15.46 -6.13 -5.96
C LEU A 260 16.13 -5.98 -7.33
N GLU A 261 16.27 -7.05 -8.11
CA GLU A 261 17.08 -7.15 -9.35
C GLU A 261 16.51 -6.35 -10.53
N ILE A 262 15.20 -6.12 -10.54
CA ILE A 262 14.51 -5.50 -11.68
C ILE A 262 14.33 -3.98 -11.46
N ALA A 263 14.82 -3.47 -10.33
CA ALA A 263 14.73 -2.09 -9.87
C ALA A 263 16.04 -1.32 -10.05
#